data_AF-A0A7R9WCZ6-F1
#
_entry.id   AF-A0A7R9WCZ6-F1
#
_cell.length_a   1.000
_cell.length_b   1.000
_cell.length_c   1.000
_cell.angle_alpha   90.00
_cell.angle_beta   90.00
_cell.angle_gamma   90.00
#
_symmetry.space_group_name_H-M   'P 1'
#
loop_
_entity.id
_entity.type
_entity.pdbx_description
1 polymer ?
#
loop_
_entity_poly.entity_id
_entity_poly.type
_entity_poly.pdbx_seq_one_letter_code
_entity_poly.pdbx_strand_id
1 'polypeptide(L)'
;LASSTARIVQALALGMLLETFESKNTRNQGYMWAGVLVLCGAVVLFEHHHVFFMTWRKGMQLRIASVAAIYSKTLRLNSTAGVEAASSGRVMNIASNDVERFLLASLFVSYLFWAPIQSMAILGLGI
;
A
#
# COMPACT_ATOMS: atom_id res chain seq x y z
N LEU A 1 -1.83 -7.88 7.74
CA LEU A 1 -2.40 -8.59 8.91
C LEU A 1 -1.49 -8.40 10.13
N ALA A 2 -0.21 -8.75 10.02
CA ALA A 2 0.77 -8.53 11.10
C ALA A 2 0.84 -7.06 11.55
N SER A 3 0.82 -6.10 10.62
CA SER A 3 0.79 -4.67 10.91
C SER A 3 -0.50 -4.25 11.63
N SER A 4 -1.65 -4.81 11.25
CA SER A 4 -2.94 -4.56 11.91
C SER A 4 -2.90 -5.05 13.36
N THR A 5 -2.42 -6.27 13.59
CA THR A 5 -2.25 -6.83 14.94
C THR A 5 -1.24 -6.03 15.75
N ALA A 6 -0.10 -5.68 15.15
CA ALA A 6 0.95 -4.89 15.80
C ALA A 6 0.45 -3.52 16.23
N ARG A 7 -0.40 -2.84 15.44
CA ARG A 7 -1.02 -1.56 15.82
C ARG A 7 -1.98 -1.69 17.01
N ILE A 8 -2.76 -2.77 17.07
CA ILE A 8 -3.64 -3.05 18.23
C ILE A 8 -2.79 -3.27 19.48
N VAL A 9 -1.76 -4.12 19.40
CA VAL A 9 -0.84 -4.36 20.52
C VAL A 9 -0.11 -3.08 20.93
N GLN A 10 0.30 -2.26 19.96
CA GLN A 10 0.95 -0.98 20.21
C GLN A 10 0.04 0.00 20.97
N ALA A 11 -1.26 0.05 20.65
CA ALA A 11 -2.22 0.87 21.37
C ALA A 11 -2.42 0.40 22.82
N LEU A 12 -2.54 -0.92 23.03
CA LEU A 12 -2.63 -1.50 24.38
C LEU A 12 -1.35 -1.26 25.19
N ALA A 13 -0.18 -1.47 24.59
CA ALA A 13 1.12 -1.24 25.22
C ALA A 13 1.31 0.23 25.64
N LEU A 14 0.80 1.17 24.83
CA LEU A 14 0.80 2.59 25.18
C LEU A 14 -0.08 2.86 26.41
N GLY A 15 -1.27 2.28 26.48
CA GLY A 15 -2.16 2.39 27.65
C GLY A 15 -1.50 1.84 28.93
N MET A 16 -0.93 0.64 28.85
CA MET A 16 -0.21 0.03 29.97
C MET A 16 1.02 0.86 30.39
N LEU A 17 1.74 1.45 29.42
CA LEU A 17 2.87 2.33 29.71
C LEU A 17 2.42 3.60 30.46
N LEU A 18 1.30 4.20 30.07
CA LEU A 18 0.73 5.37 30.77
C LEU A 18 0.34 5.02 32.21
N GLU A 19 -0.32 3.88 32.42
CA GLU A 19 -0.68 3.40 33.77
C GLU A 19 0.56 3.22 34.66
N THR A 20 1.71 2.80 34.10
CA THR A 20 2.95 2.71 34.89
C THR A 20 3.45 4.06 35.43
N PHE A 21 3.15 5.16 34.74
CA PHE A 21 3.50 6.50 35.20
C PHE A 21 2.57 7.02 36.30
N GLU A 22 1.30 6.62 36.30
CA GLU A 22 0.33 7.03 37.32
C GLU A 22 0.43 6.19 38.62
N SER A 23 0.64 4.87 38.49
CA SER A 23 0.52 3.92 39.60
C SER A 23 1.79 3.72 40.46
N LYS A 24 2.86 4.51 40.30
CA LYS A 24 4.19 4.24 40.91
C LYS A 24 4.67 2.79 40.69
N ASN A 25 4.35 2.20 39.53
CA ASN A 25 4.75 0.84 39.18
C ASN A 25 6.28 0.72 39.04
N THR A 26 6.79 -0.51 39.10
CA THR A 26 8.23 -0.76 39.02
C THR A 26 8.82 -0.29 37.69
N ARG A 27 9.93 0.45 37.73
CA ARG A 27 10.63 1.00 36.55
C ARG A 27 10.90 -0.02 35.44
N ASN A 28 11.14 -1.30 35.79
CA ASN A 28 11.31 -2.38 34.83
C ASN A 28 10.06 -2.65 33.97
N GLN A 29 8.85 -2.53 34.54
CA GLN A 29 7.62 -2.74 33.79
C GLN A 29 7.42 -1.63 32.74
N GLY A 30 7.75 -0.38 33.08
CA GLY A 30 7.72 0.74 32.13
C GLY A 30 8.67 0.51 30.95
N TYR A 31 9.92 0.08 31.21
CA TYR A 31 10.87 -0.25 30.14
C TYR A 31 10.39 -1.43 29.27
N MET A 32 9.73 -2.42 29.87
CA MET A 32 9.16 -3.55 29.13
C MET A 32 8.06 -3.09 28.17
N TRP A 33 7.08 -2.30 28.62
CA TRP A 33 6.00 -1.79 27.77
C TRP A 33 6.51 -0.83 26.69
N ALA A 34 7.48 0.02 27.02
CA ALA A 34 8.15 0.86 26.02
C ALA A 34 8.89 0.02 24.96
N GLY A 35 9.55 -1.06 25.36
CA GLY A 35 10.18 -2.01 24.45
C GLY A 35 9.18 -2.67 23.50
N VAL A 36 8.04 -3.15 24.03
CA VAL A 36 6.94 -3.73 23.24
C VAL A 36 6.41 -2.71 22.22
N LEU A 37 6.21 -1.45 22.63
CA LEU A 37 5.74 -0.37 21.77
C LEU A 37 6.70 -0.13 20.59
N VAL A 38 8.01 -0.05 20.86
CA VAL A 38 9.04 0.14 19.82
C VAL A 38 9.11 -1.06 18.87
N LEU A 39 9.06 -2.29 19.39
CA LEU A 39 9.07 -3.51 18.58
C LEU A 39 7.85 -3.58 17.66
N CYS A 40 6.65 -3.27 18.16
CA CYS A 40 5.45 -3.20 17.33
C CYS A 40 5.57 -2.13 16.24
N GLY A 41 6.11 -0.96 16.57
CA GLY A 41 6.39 0.10 15.60
C GLY A 41 7.36 -0.34 14.50
N ALA A 42 8.41 -1.09 14.85
CA ALA A 42 9.36 -1.64 13.89
C ALA A 42 8.68 -2.64 12.93
N VAL A 43 7.83 -3.54 13.44
CA VAL A 43 7.06 -4.48 12.60
C VAL A 43 6.19 -3.73 11.59
N VAL A 44 5.46 -2.71 12.05
CA VAL A 44 4.61 -1.87 11.17
C VAL A 44 5.45 -1.17 10.10
N LEU A 45 6.61 -0.62 10.48
CA LEU A 45 7.52 0.07 9.57
C LEU A 45 8.05 -0.86 8.47
N PHE A 46 8.57 -2.03 8.84
CA PHE A 46 9.14 -2.99 7.90
C PHE A 46 8.08 -3.57 6.96
N GLU A 47 6.91 -3.95 7.47
CA GLU A 47 5.81 -4.42 6.62
C GLU A 47 5.38 -3.35 5.62
N HIS A 48 5.24 -2.10 6.07
CA HIS A 48 4.88 -0.99 5.18
C HIS A 48 5.90 -0.81 4.04
N HIS A 49 7.19 -0.74 4.36
CA HIS A 49 8.24 -0.56 3.35
C HIS A 49 8.34 -1.75 2.41
N HIS A 50 8.21 -2.98 2.94
CA HIS A 50 8.25 -4.18 2.12
C HIS A 50 7.08 -4.23 1.14
N VAL A 51 5.85 -4.01 1.61
CA VAL A 51 4.65 -4.00 0.77
C VAL A 51 4.73 -2.87 -0.26
N PHE A 52 5.12 -1.66 0.15
CA PHE A 52 5.28 -0.52 -0.75
C PHE A 52 6.30 -0.82 -1.85
N PHE A 53 7.46 -1.37 -1.50
CA PHE A 53 8.48 -1.72 -2.47
C PHE A 53 8.00 -2.79 -3.46
N MET A 54 7.31 -3.82 -2.97
CA MET A 54 6.74 -4.87 -3.82
C MET A 54 5.68 -4.33 -4.79
N THR A 55 4.72 -3.55 -4.31
CA THR A 55 3.66 -2.98 -5.16
C THR A 55 4.23 -1.98 -6.14
N TRP A 56 5.16 -1.13 -5.72
CA TRP A 56 5.87 -0.20 -6.61
C TRP A 56 6.60 -0.93 -7.74
N ARG A 57 7.35 -1.99 -7.40
CA ARG A 57 8.06 -2.80 -8.40
C ARG A 57 7.12 -3.43 -9.41
N LYS A 58 5.99 -3.97 -8.95
CA LYS A 58 4.95 -4.54 -9.83
C LYS A 58 4.30 -3.47 -10.71
N GLY A 59 4.03 -2.29 -10.17
CA GLY A 59 3.54 -1.14 -10.92
C GLY A 59 4.49 -0.69 -12.02
N MET A 60 5.80 -0.65 -11.74
CA MET A 60 6.80 -0.33 -12.77
C MET A 60 6.84 -1.38 -13.88
N GLN A 61 6.75 -2.67 -13.54
CA GLN A 61 6.67 -3.74 -14.54
C GLN A 61 5.42 -3.61 -15.42
N LEU A 62 4.26 -3.31 -14.82
CA LEU A 62 3.01 -3.05 -15.55
C LEU A 62 3.14 -1.85 -16.49
N ARG A 63 3.80 -0.77 -16.03
CA ARG A 63 4.06 0.42 -16.82
C ARG A 63 4.87 0.09 -18.07
N ILE A 64 5.99 -0.60 -17.90
CA ILE A 64 6.88 -1.01 -19.00
C ILE A 64 6.14 -1.94 -19.98
N ALA A 65 5.41 -2.94 -19.48
CA ALA A 65 4.63 -3.86 -20.29
C ALA A 65 3.54 -3.14 -21.10
N SER A 66 2.85 -2.16 -20.48
CA SER A 66 1.78 -1.40 -21.14
C SER A 66 2.32 -0.54 -22.28
N VAL A 67 3.44 0.17 -22.07
CA VAL A 67 4.09 0.96 -23.12
C VAL A 67 4.55 0.06 -24.27
N ALA A 68 5.17 -1.08 -23.95
CA ALA A 68 5.60 -2.05 -24.97
C ALA A 68 4.41 -2.61 -25.78
N ALA A 69 3.29 -2.92 -25.12
CA ALA A 69 2.07 -3.38 -25.78
C ALA A 69 1.46 -2.30 -26.69
N ILE A 70 1.41 -1.05 -26.22
CA ILE A 70 0.96 0.09 -27.03
C ILE A 70 1.85 0.24 -28.27
N TYR A 71 3.16 0.23 -28.10
CA TYR A 71 4.11 0.33 -29.21
C TYR A 71 3.92 -0.80 -30.23
N SER A 72 3.87 -2.06 -29.77
CA SER A 72 3.66 -3.21 -30.65
C SER A 72 2.32 -3.17 -31.36
N LYS A 73 1.26 -2.62 -30.74
CA LYS A 73 -0.06 -2.50 -31.36
C LYS A 73 -0.08 -1.41 -32.43
N THR A 74 0.55 -0.28 -32.16
CA THR A 74 0.66 0.84 -33.11
C THR A 74 1.36 0.43 -34.40
N LEU A 75 2.39 -0.43 -34.34
CA LEU A 75 3.08 -0.96 -35.52
C LEU A 75 2.25 -1.94 -36.37
N ARG A 76 1.19 -2.53 -35.80
CA ARG A 76 0.36 -3.56 -36.47
C ARG A 76 -1.01 -3.04 -36.90
N LEU A 77 -1.33 -1.77 -36.63
CA LEU A 77 -2.60 -1.15 -37.01
C LEU A 77 -2.58 -0.77 -38.50
N ASN A 78 -3.59 -1.21 -39.26
CA ASN A 78 -3.73 -0.85 -40.68
C ASN A 78 -4.06 0.65 -40.83
N SER A 79 -3.46 1.28 -41.84
CA SER A 79 -3.46 2.74 -42.03
C SER A 79 -4.85 3.36 -42.16
N THR A 80 -5.80 2.69 -42.79
CA THR A 80 -7.10 3.31 -43.12
C THR A 80 -8.07 3.36 -41.94
N ALA A 81 -8.13 2.31 -41.11
CA ALA A 81 -8.99 2.26 -39.91
C ALA A 81 -8.29 2.78 -38.64
N GLY A 82 -6.96 2.67 -38.57
CA GLY A 82 -6.17 3.13 -37.42
C GLY A 82 -6.02 4.66 -37.36
N VAL A 83 -5.94 5.34 -38.51
CA VAL A 83 -5.75 6.81 -38.55
C VAL A 83 -7.02 7.55 -38.10
N GLU A 84 -8.21 7.04 -38.40
CA GLU A 84 -9.47 7.66 -37.95
C GLU A 84 -9.78 7.38 -36.46
N ALA A 85 -9.51 6.16 -35.96
CA ALA A 85 -9.83 5.78 -34.58
C ALA A 85 -8.74 6.14 -33.56
N ALA A 86 -7.47 6.10 -33.95
CA ALA A 86 -6.30 6.25 -33.08
C ALA A 86 -5.35 7.33 -33.61
N SER A 87 -5.80 8.59 -33.56
CA SER A 87 -4.93 9.74 -33.79
C SER A 87 -3.64 9.61 -32.98
N SER A 88 -2.49 9.88 -33.60
CA SER A 88 -1.16 9.80 -32.98
C SER A 88 -1.10 10.53 -31.62
N GLY A 89 -1.80 11.67 -31.51
CA GLY A 89 -1.92 12.41 -30.25
C GLY A 89 -2.66 11.65 -29.15
N ARG A 90 -3.72 10.91 -29.48
CA ARG A 90 -4.44 10.07 -28.51
C ARG A 90 -3.57 8.93 -28.00
N VAL A 91 -2.83 8.26 -28.88
CA VAL A 91 -1.93 7.16 -28.50
C VAL A 91 -0.81 7.66 -27.58
N MET A 92 -0.21 8.81 -27.91
CA MET A 92 0.80 9.45 -27.07
C MET A 92 0.24 9.86 -25.70
N ASN A 93 -0.99 10.39 -25.66
CA ASN A 93 -1.64 10.75 -24.41
C ASN A 93 -1.90 9.53 -23.52
N ILE A 94 -2.39 8.42 -24.08
CA ILE A 94 -2.58 7.15 -23.34
C ILE A 94 -1.23 6.65 -22.81
N ALA A 95 -0.21 6.60 -23.67
CA ALA A 95 1.12 6.11 -23.29
C ALA A 95 1.79 6.96 -22.19
N SER A 96 1.49 8.26 -22.13
CA SER A 96 2.12 9.20 -21.20
C SER A 96 1.31 9.38 -19.91
N ASN A 97 -0.01 9.53 -19.99
CA ASN A 97 -0.88 9.86 -18.85
C ASN A 97 -1.53 8.62 -18.23
N ASP A 98 -2.15 7.78 -19.07
CA ASP A 98 -2.94 6.66 -18.57
C ASP A 98 -2.04 5.55 -17.99
N VAL A 99 -0.89 5.31 -18.61
CA VAL A 99 0.10 4.34 -18.12
C VAL A 99 0.70 4.77 -16.79
N GLU A 100 0.87 6.07 -16.53
CA GLU A 100 1.28 6.59 -15.21
C GLU A 100 0.20 6.32 -14.15
N ARG A 101 -1.07 6.48 -14.50
CA ARG A 101 -2.18 6.14 -13.59
C ARG A 101 -2.19 4.66 -13.21
N PHE A 102 -1.78 3.75 -14.08
CA PHE A 102 -1.68 2.31 -13.74
C PHE A 102 -0.60 2.02 -12.70
N LEU A 103 0.50 2.76 -12.70
CA LEU A 103 1.51 2.67 -11.64
C LEU A 103 0.90 3.08 -10.30
N LEU A 104 0.22 4.22 -10.23
CA LEU A 104 -0.45 4.69 -9.01
C LEU A 104 -1.56 3.73 -8.57
N ALA A 105 -2.38 3.24 -9.49
CA ALA A 105 -3.43 2.28 -9.20
C ALA A 105 -2.86 0.98 -8.59
N SER A 106 -1.71 0.50 -9.05
CA SER A 106 -1.08 -0.71 -8.52
C SER A 106 -0.68 -0.60 -7.04
N LEU A 107 -0.42 0.60 -6.54
CA LEU A 107 -0.12 0.86 -5.13
C LEU A 107 -1.37 0.75 -4.25
N PHE A 108 -2.52 1.16 -4.79
CA PHE A 108 -3.75 1.33 -4.01
C PHE A 108 -4.80 0.24 -4.22
N VAL A 109 -4.74 -0.51 -5.32
CA VAL A 109 -5.75 -1.52 -5.68
C VAL A 109 -5.97 -2.57 -4.58
N SER A 110 -4.90 -2.90 -3.83
CA SER A 110 -4.99 -3.82 -2.71
C SER A 110 -5.90 -3.31 -1.59
N TYR A 111 -5.97 -1.99 -1.36
CA TYR A 111 -6.85 -1.40 -0.35
C TYR A 111 -8.33 -1.56 -0.68
N LEU A 112 -8.71 -1.77 -1.95
CA LEU A 112 -10.10 -2.02 -2.32
C LEU A 112 -10.67 -3.26 -1.60
N PHE A 113 -9.82 -4.24 -1.33
CA PHE A 113 -10.20 -5.47 -0.62
C PHE A 113 -9.79 -5.43 0.86
N TRP A 114 -8.57 -4.98 1.15
CA TRP A 114 -8.05 -4.99 2.52
C TRP A 114 -8.73 -3.96 3.42
N ALA A 115 -9.12 -2.79 2.90
CA ALA A 115 -9.76 -1.77 3.74
C ALA A 115 -11.15 -2.22 4.25
N PRO A 116 -12.08 -2.75 3.42
CA PRO A 116 -13.34 -3.28 3.92
C PRO A 116 -13.17 -4.41 4.94
N ILE A 117 -12.25 -5.35 4.67
CA ILE A 117 -11.96 -6.47 5.58
C ILE A 117 -11.46 -5.96 6.93
N GLN A 118 -10.53 -5.00 6.90
CA GLN A 118 -10.00 -4.39 8.11
C GLN A 118 -11.09 -3.63 8.88
N SER A 119 -11.95 -2.87 8.20
CA SER A 119 -13.07 -2.15 8.84
C SER A 119 -14.05 -3.11 9.51
N MET A 120 -14.41 -4.22 8.86
CA MET A 120 -15.28 -5.24 9.47
C MET A 120 -14.64 -5.89 10.69
N ALA A 121 -13.33 -6.18 10.65
CA ALA A 121 -12.62 -6.76 11.78
C ALA A 121 -12.59 -5.80 12.99
N ILE A 122 -12.36 -4.51 12.76
CA ILE A 122 -12.36 -3.50 13.83
C ILE A 122 -13.76 -3.36 14.44
N LEU A 123 -14.78 -3.16 13.59
CA LEU A 123 -16.18 -3.02 14.04
C LEU A 123 -16.69 -4.27 14.77
N GLY A 124 -16.32 -5.47 14.29
CA GLY A 124 -16.73 -6.73 14.90
C GLY A 124 -16.02 -7.06 16.22
N LEU A 125 -14.77 -6.62 16.39
CA LEU A 125 -14.02 -6.81 17.64
C LEU A 125 -14.37 -5.79 18.73
N GLY A 126 -15.17 -4.77 18.41
CA GLY A 126 -15.67 -3.82 19.41
C GLY A 126 -14.57 -2.99 20.07
N ILE A 127 -13.60 -2.51 19.29
CA ILE A 127 -12.72 -1.40 19.66
C ILE A 127 -13.24 -0.12 19.01
#